data_AF-A0A7S4DJ72-F1
#
_entry.id   AF-A0A7S4DJ72-F1
#
_cell.length_a   1.000
_cell.length_b   1.000
_cell.length_c   1.000
_cell.angle_alpha   90.00
_cell.angle_beta   90.00
_cell.angle_gamma   90.00
#
_symmetry.space_group_name_H-M   'P 1'
#
loop_
_entity.id
_entity.type
_entity.pdbx_description
1 polymer ?
#
loop_
_entity_poly.entity_id
_entity_poly.type
_entity_poly.pdbx_seq_one_letter_code
_entity_poly.pdbx_strand_id
1 'polypeptide(L)'
;MATSNPFDGITTQHQSGNDSTLRRLESVQSDDVEEPSSRTTDLLAMYYGVQKGEDAVAASQEIDAAGVEQSANKWDLDSDCFDAESYTQDLVATAPLGELLKKDEIMAQEAKNLDGNLQMLVYENYNKFITATDTIRKMKQNVEATAAELGALREGL
;
A
#
# COMPACT_ATOMS: atom_id res chain seq x y z
N MET A 1 -34.21 -35.07 19.15
CA MET A 1 -34.18 -33.86 18.30
C MET A 1 -32.73 -33.51 18.07
N ALA A 2 -32.24 -33.73 16.85
CA ALA A 2 -30.85 -33.49 16.46
C ALA A 2 -30.74 -32.10 15.82
N THR A 3 -29.82 -31.26 16.29
CA THR A 3 -29.54 -29.93 15.72
C THR A 3 -28.51 -30.08 14.60
N SER A 4 -28.97 -29.82 13.38
CA SER A 4 -28.22 -29.81 12.13
C SER A 4 -27.27 -28.60 12.07
N ASN A 5 -25.99 -28.84 11.75
CA ASN A 5 -25.01 -27.81 11.43
C ASN A 5 -25.06 -27.50 9.92
N PRO A 6 -25.03 -26.22 9.47
CA PRO A 6 -25.33 -25.87 8.08
C PRO A 6 -24.15 -25.90 7.09
N PHE A 7 -22.96 -26.40 7.47
CA PHE A 7 -21.74 -26.17 6.68
C PHE A 7 -21.07 -27.42 6.07
N ASP A 8 -21.74 -28.57 6.07
CA ASP A 8 -21.14 -29.85 5.66
C ASP A 8 -21.27 -30.15 4.15
N GLY A 9 -20.98 -29.16 3.29
CA GLY A 9 -21.44 -29.19 1.90
C GLY A 9 -20.53 -28.65 0.79
N ILE A 10 -19.25 -28.36 1.00
CA ILE A 10 -18.37 -27.89 -0.10
C ILE A 10 -17.14 -28.80 -0.24
N THR A 11 -17.35 -29.94 -0.90
CA THR A 11 -16.28 -30.73 -1.51
C THR A 11 -15.85 -30.03 -2.79
N THR A 12 -14.67 -29.40 -2.80
CA THR A 12 -14.06 -28.84 -4.02
C THR A 12 -13.50 -29.97 -4.87
N GLN A 13 -14.17 -30.21 -6.00
CA GLN A 13 -13.78 -31.16 -7.04
C GLN A 13 -12.56 -30.63 -7.81
N HIS A 14 -11.42 -31.33 -7.73
CA HIS A 14 -10.27 -31.09 -8.60
C HIS A 14 -10.66 -31.43 -10.04
N GLN A 15 -10.89 -30.42 -10.89
CA GLN A 15 -10.90 -30.60 -12.33
C GLN A 15 -9.56 -30.16 -12.92
N SER A 16 -8.92 -31.15 -13.53
CA SER A 16 -7.72 -31.09 -14.36
C SER A 16 -7.86 -30.05 -15.47
N GLY A 17 -7.20 -28.91 -15.32
CA GLY A 17 -7.02 -27.89 -16.35
C GLY A 17 -5.54 -27.61 -16.58
N ASN A 18 -4.98 -28.29 -17.59
CA ASN A 18 -3.92 -27.80 -18.49
C ASN A 18 -2.90 -26.77 -17.95
N ASP A 19 -1.84 -27.31 -17.35
CA ASP A 19 -0.62 -26.67 -16.84
C ASP A 19 0.23 -25.99 -17.95
N SER A 20 -0.27 -24.88 -18.48
CA SER A 20 0.32 -24.14 -19.60
C SER A 20 1.06 -22.87 -19.18
N THR A 21 0.92 -22.45 -17.92
CA THR A 21 1.47 -21.19 -17.41
C THR A 21 2.88 -21.33 -16.82
N LEU A 22 3.33 -22.57 -16.53
CA LEU A 22 4.62 -22.80 -15.87
C LEU A 22 5.81 -23.03 -16.82
N ARG A 23 5.62 -23.13 -18.14
CA ARG A 23 6.74 -23.32 -19.09
C ARG A 23 7.39 -22.05 -19.62
N ARG A 24 6.90 -20.85 -19.26
CA ARG A 24 7.45 -19.58 -19.78
C ARG A 24 8.60 -19.01 -18.94
N LEU A 25 8.96 -19.64 -17.83
CA LEU A 25 10.06 -19.19 -16.96
C LEU A 25 11.40 -19.91 -17.19
N GLU A 26 11.53 -20.71 -18.26
CA GLU A 26 12.82 -21.26 -18.68
C GLU A 26 13.28 -20.60 -19.98
N SER A 27 13.60 -19.32 -19.92
CA SER A 27 14.49 -18.64 -20.88
C SER A 27 14.59 -17.14 -20.52
N VAL A 28 15.30 -16.79 -19.46
CA VAL A 28 16.04 -15.51 -19.46
C VAL A 28 17.45 -15.77 -18.95
N GLN A 29 18.36 -15.56 -19.89
CA GLN A 29 19.81 -15.53 -19.80
C GLN A 29 20.30 -14.60 -18.68
N SER A 30 21.49 -14.91 -18.18
CA SER A 30 22.29 -14.17 -17.21
C SER A 30 22.53 -12.69 -17.55
N ASP A 31 22.85 -11.94 -16.50
CA ASP A 31 23.59 -10.67 -16.44
C ASP A 31 22.85 -9.37 -16.75
N ASP A 32 22.26 -8.76 -15.70
CA ASP A 32 22.42 -7.33 -15.39
C ASP A 32 21.92 -7.08 -13.96
N VAL A 33 22.85 -6.98 -13.00
CA VAL A 33 22.54 -6.37 -11.70
C VAL A 33 22.46 -4.88 -11.99
N GLU A 34 21.26 -4.36 -12.26
CA GLU A 34 21.05 -2.92 -12.31
C GLU A 34 21.49 -2.33 -10.96
N GLU A 35 22.62 -1.64 -10.96
CA GLU A 35 22.97 -0.73 -9.87
C GLU A 35 21.76 0.22 -9.68
N PRO A 36 21.27 0.39 -8.45
CA PRO A 36 20.20 1.34 -8.21
C PRO A 36 20.69 2.70 -8.67
N SER A 37 20.05 3.23 -9.71
CA SER A 37 20.42 4.50 -10.34
C SER A 37 20.74 5.52 -9.24
N SER A 38 21.85 6.25 -9.37
CA SER A 38 22.22 7.34 -8.46
C SER A 38 21.03 8.26 -8.16
N ARG A 39 20.09 8.38 -9.10
CA ARG A 39 18.86 9.17 -8.94
C ARG A 39 17.87 8.58 -7.95
N THR A 40 17.66 7.27 -7.94
CA THR A 40 16.73 6.63 -6.98
C THR A 40 17.33 6.61 -5.58
N THR A 41 18.64 6.39 -5.47
CA THR A 41 19.38 6.48 -4.22
C THR A 41 19.42 7.92 -3.68
N ASP A 42 19.63 8.92 -4.53
CA ASP A 42 19.55 10.34 -4.14
C ASP A 42 18.14 10.75 -3.68
N LEU A 43 17.09 10.31 -4.38
CA LEU A 43 15.70 10.58 -3.99
C LEU A 43 15.35 9.96 -2.63
N LEU A 44 15.79 8.73 -2.39
CA LEU A 44 15.63 8.05 -1.10
C LEU A 44 16.43 8.75 0.00
N ALA A 45 17.64 9.22 -0.30
CA ALA A 45 18.46 9.98 0.66
C ALA A 45 17.83 11.33 1.02
N MET A 46 17.21 12.02 0.06
CA MET A 46 16.43 13.25 0.30
C MET A 46 15.21 12.99 1.18
N TYR A 47 14.50 11.88 0.97
CA TYR A 47 13.30 11.53 1.75
C TYR A 47 13.61 11.16 3.20
N TYR A 48 14.71 10.41 3.43
CA TYR A 48 15.11 9.99 4.77
C TYR A 48 16.10 10.95 5.46
N GLY A 49 16.41 12.10 4.85
CA GLY A 49 17.31 13.11 5.41
C GLY A 49 18.75 12.63 5.58
N VAL A 50 19.19 11.63 4.83
CA VAL A 50 20.54 11.08 4.90
C VAL A 50 21.45 11.88 3.98
N GLN A 51 22.00 12.98 4.50
CA GLN A 51 23.06 13.72 3.82
C GLN A 51 24.38 12.97 4.00
N LYS A 52 25.01 12.56 2.88
CA LYS A 52 26.38 12.03 2.86
C LYS A 52 27.32 13.19 3.19
N GLY A 53 27.82 13.20 4.43
CA GLY A 53 28.53 14.34 5.00
C GLY A 53 29.88 14.62 4.37
N GLU A 54 30.11 15.90 4.08
CA GLU A 54 31.22 16.72 4.57
C GLU A 54 30.72 18.17 4.51
N ASP A 55 30.62 18.83 5.68
CA ASP A 55 30.11 20.20 5.93
C ASP A 55 28.61 20.51 5.68
N ALA A 56 27.77 20.27 6.70
CA ALA A 56 26.50 20.99 6.89
C ALA A 56 26.06 20.97 8.37
N VAL A 57 26.80 21.67 9.23
CA VAL A 57 26.24 22.14 10.51
C VAL A 57 25.28 23.29 10.15
N ALA A 58 24.02 23.17 10.58
CA ALA A 58 22.90 24.11 10.39
C ALA A 58 22.01 23.90 9.15
N ALA A 59 21.20 22.85 9.18
CA ALA A 59 19.85 22.87 8.62
C ALA A 59 18.99 21.78 9.28
N SER A 60 18.89 21.81 10.61
CA SER A 60 17.68 21.27 11.26
C SER A 60 16.56 22.25 10.94
N GLN A 61 16.03 22.14 9.73
CA GLN A 61 14.77 22.78 9.40
C GLN A 61 13.74 22.01 10.20
N GLU A 62 13.40 22.57 11.37
CA GLU A 62 12.18 22.21 12.07
C GLU A 62 11.08 22.18 11.02
N ILE A 63 10.37 21.05 10.95
CA ILE A 63 9.17 20.93 10.15
C ILE A 63 8.13 21.73 10.93
N ASP A 64 8.26 23.04 10.88
CA ASP A 64 7.28 23.97 11.40
C ASP A 64 6.01 23.68 10.61
N ALA A 65 5.06 23.04 11.30
CA ALA A 65 3.66 22.91 10.93
C ALA A 65 2.96 24.28 10.96
N ALA A 66 3.60 25.31 10.43
CA ALA A 66 3.20 26.71 10.44
C ALA A 66 3.70 27.36 9.15
N GLY A 67 2.92 27.24 8.08
CA GLY A 67 3.32 27.84 6.80
C GLY A 67 2.45 27.57 5.58
N VAL A 68 1.41 26.75 5.71
CA VAL A 68 0.30 26.80 4.76
C VAL A 68 -0.88 27.41 5.49
N GLU A 69 -0.90 28.75 5.57
CA GLU A 69 -2.15 29.51 5.57
C GLU A 69 -2.83 29.22 4.22
N GLN A 70 -3.27 27.97 4.02
CA GLN A 70 -4.43 27.71 3.20
C GLN A 70 -5.48 28.55 3.89
N SER A 71 -5.81 29.70 3.30
CA SER A 71 -7.13 30.32 3.48
C SER A 71 -8.10 29.15 3.56
N ALA A 72 -8.50 28.82 4.78
CA ALA A 72 -9.38 27.71 5.10
C ALA A 72 -10.63 27.94 4.28
N ASN A 73 -10.66 27.33 3.10
CA ASN A 73 -11.71 27.56 2.14
C ASN A 73 -12.90 26.82 2.73
N LYS A 74 -13.74 27.56 3.46
CA LYS A 74 -14.97 27.03 4.06
C LYS A 74 -15.90 26.38 3.02
N TRP A 75 -15.63 26.66 1.75
CA TRP A 75 -16.33 26.18 0.55
C TRP A 75 -15.70 24.94 -0.10
N ASP A 76 -14.50 24.54 0.33
CA ASP A 76 -13.80 23.38 -0.20
C ASP A 76 -14.17 22.14 0.64
N LEU A 77 -14.72 21.13 -0.03
CA LEU A 77 -15.22 19.90 0.60
C LEU A 77 -14.09 19.06 1.22
N ASP A 78 -12.88 19.19 0.68
CA ASP A 78 -11.69 18.44 1.14
C ASP A 78 -10.89 19.21 2.20
N SER A 79 -11.32 20.42 2.58
CA SER A 79 -10.61 21.23 3.58
C SER A 79 -11.02 20.87 5.01
N ASP A 80 -10.04 20.83 5.92
CA ASP A 80 -10.24 20.60 7.35
C ASP A 80 -11.19 21.63 8.02
N CYS A 81 -11.42 22.77 7.37
CA CYS A 81 -12.27 23.86 7.86
C CYS A 81 -13.59 24.00 7.08
N PHE A 82 -14.02 22.96 6.36
CA PHE A 82 -15.28 22.94 5.61
C PHE A 82 -16.48 23.19 6.52
N ASP A 83 -17.35 24.13 6.13
CA ASP A 83 -18.61 24.42 6.84
C ASP A 83 -19.79 23.86 6.04
N ALA A 84 -20.25 22.67 6.44
CA ALA A 84 -21.34 21.96 5.78
C ALA A 84 -22.67 22.72 5.81
N GLU A 85 -22.95 23.47 6.89
CA GLU A 85 -24.23 24.16 7.04
C GLU A 85 -24.33 25.34 6.06
N SER A 86 -23.29 26.18 6.03
CA SER A 86 -23.22 27.30 5.08
C SER A 86 -23.18 26.82 3.62
N TYR A 87 -22.41 25.76 3.32
CA TYR A 87 -22.30 25.21 1.97
C TYR A 87 -23.63 24.65 1.46
N THR A 88 -24.34 23.88 2.29
CA THR A 88 -25.62 23.27 1.89
C THR A 88 -26.74 24.31 1.79
N GLN A 89 -26.76 25.32 2.67
CA GLN A 89 -27.73 26.41 2.61
C GLN A 89 -27.60 27.21 1.30
N ASP A 90 -26.38 27.55 0.90
CA ASP A 90 -26.11 28.24 -0.36
C ASP A 90 -26.40 27.36 -1.57
N LEU A 91 -26.07 26.07 -1.50
CA LEU A 91 -26.35 25.11 -2.58
C LEU A 91 -27.86 24.95 -2.82
N VAL A 92 -28.67 24.88 -1.76
CA VAL A 92 -30.14 24.82 -1.86
C VAL A 92 -30.73 26.14 -2.37
N ALA A 93 -30.12 27.28 -2.01
CA ALA A 93 -30.58 28.59 -2.45
C ALA A 93 -30.24 28.90 -3.93
N THR A 94 -29.15 28.34 -4.45
CA THR A 94 -28.60 28.71 -5.77
C THR A 94 -28.79 27.65 -6.85
N ALA A 95 -28.81 26.36 -6.52
CA ALA A 95 -28.84 25.28 -7.51
C ALA A 95 -30.26 24.81 -7.84
N PRO A 96 -30.54 24.47 -9.12
CA PRO A 96 -31.79 23.82 -9.49
C PRO A 96 -31.85 22.38 -8.97
N LEU A 97 -33.04 21.90 -8.63
CA LEU A 97 -33.27 20.58 -8.02
C LEU A 97 -32.58 19.41 -8.75
N GLY A 98 -32.52 19.46 -10.09
CA GLY A 98 -31.89 18.42 -10.89
C GLY A 98 -30.37 18.37 -10.76
N GLU A 99 -29.71 19.50 -10.49
CA GLU A 99 -28.27 19.53 -10.19
C GLU A 99 -28.00 19.07 -8.77
N LEU A 100 -28.88 19.44 -7.82
CA LEU A 100 -28.78 18.99 -6.43
C LEU A 100 -28.85 17.46 -6.33
N LEU A 101 -29.81 16.84 -7.03
CA LEU A 101 -29.98 15.38 -7.04
C LEU A 101 -28.77 14.67 -7.67
N LYS A 102 -28.22 15.20 -8.77
CA LYS A 102 -27.01 14.64 -9.38
C LYS A 102 -25.81 14.76 -8.44
N LYS A 103 -25.68 15.88 -7.75
CA LYS A 103 -24.58 16.10 -6.81
C LYS A 103 -24.65 15.18 -5.60
N ASP A 104 -25.85 14.88 -5.11
CA ASP A 104 -26.08 13.85 -4.09
C ASP A 104 -25.67 12.45 -4.58
N GLU A 105 -26.07 12.07 -5.79
CA GLU A 105 -25.70 10.78 -6.38
C GLU A 105 -24.18 10.62 -6.55
N ILE A 106 -23.50 11.68 -7.03
CA ILE A 106 -22.04 11.72 -7.16
C ILE A 106 -21.38 11.57 -5.79
N MET A 107 -21.81 12.35 -4.81
CA MET A 107 -21.23 12.31 -3.46
C MET A 107 -21.43 10.95 -2.79
N ALA A 108 -22.59 10.33 -2.98
CA ALA A 108 -22.86 8.97 -2.50
C ALA A 108 -21.97 7.93 -3.18
N GLN A 109 -21.67 8.11 -4.47
CA GLN A 109 -20.74 7.24 -5.21
C GLN A 109 -19.29 7.45 -4.76
N GLU A 110 -18.87 8.70 -4.56
CA GLU A 110 -17.54 9.05 -4.06
C GLU A 110 -17.31 8.48 -2.66
N ALA A 111 -18.29 8.57 -1.76
CA ALA A 111 -18.20 7.97 -0.43
C ALA A 111 -17.96 6.44 -0.49
N LYS A 112 -18.66 5.73 -1.39
CA LYS A 112 -18.45 4.29 -1.61
C LYS A 112 -17.09 3.99 -2.21
N ASN A 113 -16.65 4.78 -3.18
CA ASN A 113 -15.35 4.63 -3.80
C ASN A 113 -14.22 4.86 -2.79
N LEU A 114 -14.37 5.86 -1.91
CA LEU A 114 -13.41 6.16 -0.87
C LEU A 114 -13.29 5.01 0.14
N ASP A 115 -14.42 4.41 0.55
CA ASP A 115 -14.42 3.21 1.38
C ASP A 115 -13.71 2.03 0.69
N GLY A 116 -14.00 1.79 -0.59
CA GLY A 116 -13.32 0.76 -1.38
C GLY A 116 -11.81 1.00 -1.51
N ASN A 117 -11.39 2.26 -1.72
CA ASN A 117 -9.99 2.64 -1.78
C ASN A 117 -9.28 2.44 -0.44
N LEU A 118 -9.94 2.78 0.67
CA LEU A 118 -9.41 2.53 2.02
C LEU A 118 -9.22 1.02 2.25
N GLN A 119 -10.22 0.21 1.92
CA GLN A 119 -10.12 -1.25 2.03
C GLN A 119 -9.00 -1.81 1.17
N MET A 120 -8.86 -1.34 -0.08
CA MET A 120 -7.79 -1.76 -0.98
C MET A 120 -6.41 -1.39 -0.45
N LEU A 121 -6.25 -0.18 0.07
CA LEU A 121 -4.99 0.27 0.68
C LEU A 121 -4.60 -0.62 1.87
N VAL A 122 -5.56 -0.88 2.75
CA VAL A 122 -5.38 -1.76 3.91
C VAL A 122 -5.01 -3.18 3.46
N TYR A 123 -5.72 -3.72 2.47
CA TYR A 123 -5.42 -5.03 1.89
C TYR A 123 -4.00 -5.10 1.31
N GLU A 124 -3.61 -4.13 0.48
CA GLU A 124 -2.28 -4.09 -0.10
C GLU A 124 -1.20 -3.98 0.98
N ASN A 125 -1.42 -3.15 1.99
CA ASN A 125 -0.47 -2.94 3.07
C ASN A 125 -0.29 -4.23 3.90
N TYR A 126 -1.38 -4.90 4.28
CA TYR A 126 -1.31 -6.19 4.97
C TYR A 126 -0.70 -7.28 4.11
N ASN A 127 -1.03 -7.36 2.82
CA ASN A 127 -0.45 -8.33 1.91
C ASN A 127 1.08 -8.14 1.80
N LYS A 128 1.55 -6.89 1.69
CA LYS A 128 2.98 -6.56 1.71
C LYS A 128 3.65 -6.98 3.01
N PHE A 129 3.01 -6.76 4.17
CA PHE A 129 3.54 -7.18 5.47
C PHE A 129 3.64 -8.70 5.64
N ILE A 130 2.60 -9.43 5.21
CA ILE A 130 2.58 -10.90 5.25
C ILE A 130 3.71 -11.43 4.35
N THR A 131 3.78 -10.93 3.12
CA THR A 131 4.82 -11.34 2.15
C THR A 131 6.22 -11.06 2.68
N ALA A 132 6.47 -9.87 3.24
CA ALA A 132 7.76 -9.53 3.83
C ALA A 132 8.13 -10.45 4.99
N THR A 133 7.17 -10.79 5.85
CA THR A 133 7.38 -11.69 6.98
C THR A 133 7.68 -13.11 6.51
N ASP A 134 6.99 -13.59 5.47
CA ASP A 134 7.26 -14.90 4.87
C ASP A 134 8.64 -14.94 4.19
N THR A 135 9.04 -13.85 3.51
CA THR A 135 10.40 -13.71 2.98
C THR A 135 11.44 -13.79 4.09
N ILE A 136 11.25 -13.09 5.22
CA ILE A 136 12.15 -13.16 6.38
C ILE A 136 12.23 -14.58 6.93
N ARG A 137 11.10 -15.29 7.07
CA ARG A 137 11.08 -16.67 7.54
C ARG A 137 11.85 -17.60 6.60
N LYS A 138 11.66 -17.46 5.29
CA LYS A 138 12.39 -18.23 4.29
C LYS A 138 13.89 -17.92 4.31
N MET A 139 14.26 -16.64 4.44
CA MET A 139 15.65 -16.21 4.58
C MET A 139 16.31 -16.84 5.80
N LYS A 140 15.62 -16.85 6.95
CA LYS A 140 16.08 -17.50 8.17
C LYS A 140 16.33 -19.00 7.97
N GLN A 141 15.37 -19.72 7.39
CA GLN A 141 15.52 -21.16 7.10
C GLN A 141 16.70 -21.44 6.17
N ASN A 142 16.90 -20.61 5.15
CA ASN A 142 18.03 -20.76 4.23
C ASN A 142 19.39 -20.51 4.93
N VAL A 143 19.45 -19.53 5.84
CA VAL A 143 20.64 -19.26 6.66
C VAL A 143 20.92 -20.43 7.63
N GLU A 144 19.89 -20.98 8.26
CA GLU A 144 20.03 -22.15 9.14
C GLU A 144 20.52 -23.39 8.36
N ALA A 145 20.00 -23.62 7.15
CA ALA A 145 20.44 -24.71 6.28
C ALA A 145 21.91 -24.56 5.87
N THR A 146 22.31 -23.37 5.41
CA THR A 146 23.71 -23.11 5.01
C THR A 146 24.67 -23.19 6.19
N ALA A 147 24.27 -22.73 7.38
CA ALA A 147 25.06 -22.88 8.60
C ALA A 147 25.26 -24.35 9.00
N ALA A 148 24.22 -25.17 8.85
CA ALA A 148 24.30 -26.61 9.11
C ALA A 148 25.26 -27.32 8.14
N GLU A 149 25.20 -27.00 6.85
CA GLU A 149 26.12 -27.55 5.83
C GLU A 149 27.58 -27.16 6.12
N LEU A 150 27.83 -25.90 6.46
CA LEU A 150 29.17 -25.43 6.86
C LEU A 150 29.68 -26.14 8.13
N GLY A 151 28.79 -26.41 9.09
CA GLY A 151 29.12 -27.18 10.28
C GLY A 151 29.53 -28.62 9.95
N ALA A 152 28.76 -29.30 9.10
CA ALA A 152 29.05 -30.66 8.65
C ALA A 152 30.38 -30.74 7.88
N LEU A 153 30.67 -29.75 7.02
CA LEU A 153 31.96 -29.63 6.34
C LEU A 153 33.12 -29.42 7.31
N ARG A 154 32.93 -28.62 8.37
CA ARG A 154 33.95 -28.38 9.39
C ARG A 154 34.25 -29.61 10.25
N GLU A 155 33.23 -30.41 10.56
CA GLU A 155 33.39 -31.63 11.38
C GLU A 155 33.90 -32.84 10.57
N GLY A 156 33.80 -32.80 9.24
CA GLY A 156 34.33 -33.82 8.34
C GLY A 156 35.84 -33.74 8.05
N LEU A 157 36.59 -32.91 8.80
CA LEU A 157 38.01 -32.63 8.63
C LEU A 157 38.73 -32.79 9.98
#